data_AF-A0A3D0MXJ1-F1
#
_entry.id   AF-A0A3D0MXJ1-F1
#
_cell.length_a   1.000
_cell.length_b   1.000
_cell.length_c   1.000
_cell.angle_alpha   90.00
_cell.angle_beta   90.00
_cell.angle_gamma   90.00
#
_symmetry.space_group_name_H-M   'P 1'
#
loop_
_entity.id
_entity.type
_entity.pdbx_description
1 polymer ?
#
loop_
_entity_poly.entity_id
_entity_poly.type
_entity_poly.pdbx_seq_one_letter_code
_entity_poly.pdbx_strand_id
1 'polypeptide(L)'
;MNSRSIQNDLLNYTLNNSNHDTKRNYISMSHIHLPVDNLIDIYKKGFETSPEIKLKCYKGYQMERDILIRLKKIYGDKIKTDIEYHSGFVKGHPDFEIENIPGDCKSVLMDEWLPTNHIPKKVYWQMQGYLYLSKKLKGFLIYESRET
;
A
#
# COMPACT_ATOMS: atom_id res chain seq x y z
N MET A 1 -20.63 -21.43 -22.35
CA MET A 1 -19.54 -21.00 -21.44
C MET A 1 -19.79 -21.66 -20.09
N ASN A 2 -18.81 -22.36 -19.51
CA ASN A 2 -19.00 -23.11 -18.25
C ASN A 2 -18.62 -22.21 -17.06
N SER A 3 -19.28 -22.33 -15.91
CA SER A 3 -18.95 -21.59 -14.68
C SER A 3 -17.47 -21.71 -14.30
N ARG A 4 -16.87 -22.89 -14.53
CA ARG A 4 -15.44 -23.13 -14.29
C ARG A 4 -14.52 -22.30 -15.19
N SER A 5 -14.91 -22.02 -16.44
CA SER A 5 -14.08 -21.20 -17.33
C SER A 5 -14.11 -19.73 -16.88
N ILE A 6 -15.28 -19.20 -16.51
CA ILE A 6 -15.43 -17.83 -16.00
C ILE A 6 -14.59 -17.62 -14.73
N GLN A 7 -14.62 -18.59 -13.81
CA GLN A 7 -13.83 -18.51 -12.57
C GLN A 7 -12.33 -18.46 -12.85
N ASN A 8 -11.84 -19.30 -13.77
CA ASN A 8 -10.43 -19.30 -14.14
C ASN A 8 -10.01 -18.00 -14.85
N ASP A 9 -10.87 -17.46 -15.72
CA ASP A 9 -10.62 -16.20 -16.42
C ASP A 9 -10.50 -15.03 -15.42
N LEU A 10 -11.42 -14.97 -14.44
CA LEU A 10 -11.37 -13.97 -13.37
C LEU A 10 -10.12 -14.11 -12.50
N LEU A 11 -9.74 -15.35 -12.13
CA LEU A 11 -8.55 -15.60 -11.34
C LEU A 11 -7.29 -15.16 -12.08
N ASN A 12 -7.14 -15.57 -13.34
CA ASN A 12 -6.00 -15.20 -14.17
C ASN A 12 -5.91 -13.68 -14.37
N TYR A 13 -7.04 -13.03 -14.63
CA TYR A 13 -7.11 -11.57 -14.70
C TYR A 13 -6.62 -10.93 -13.39
N THR A 14 -7.11 -11.42 -12.25
CA THR A 14 -6.75 -10.89 -10.92
C THR A 14 -5.24 -11.04 -10.65
N LEU A 15 -4.66 -12.20 -10.94
CA LEU A 15 -3.23 -12.45 -10.76
C LEU A 15 -2.37 -11.52 -11.62
N ASN A 16 -2.78 -11.29 -12.87
CA ASN A 16 -2.08 -10.43 -13.82
C ASN A 16 -2.24 -8.93 -13.52
N ASN A 17 -3.28 -8.53 -12.79
CA ASN A 17 -3.57 -7.14 -12.41
C ASN A 17 -3.42 -6.90 -10.90
N SER A 18 -2.59 -7.70 -10.21
CA SER A 18 -2.39 -7.62 -8.77
C SER A 18 -1.58 -6.41 -8.29
N ASN A 19 -1.00 -5.63 -9.21
CA ASN A 19 -0.02 -4.58 -8.94
C ASN A 19 1.16 -5.06 -8.08
N HIS A 20 1.40 -6.37 -8.03
CA HIS A 20 2.55 -6.93 -7.35
C HIS A 20 3.82 -6.60 -8.13
N ASP A 21 4.66 -5.79 -7.51
CA ASP A 21 5.93 -5.39 -8.08
C ASP A 21 6.99 -6.45 -7.78
N THR A 22 7.61 -7.00 -8.84
CA THR A 22 8.63 -8.04 -8.70
C THR A 22 10.03 -7.47 -8.55
N LYS A 23 10.29 -6.23 -8.99
CA LYS A 23 11.63 -5.60 -8.93
C LYS A 23 11.53 -4.09 -8.88
N ARG A 24 12.29 -3.48 -7.97
CA ARG A 24 12.42 -2.02 -7.83
C ARG A 24 13.86 -1.59 -7.97
N ASN A 25 14.08 -0.45 -8.61
CA ASN A 25 15.39 0.22 -8.65
C ASN A 25 15.57 1.22 -7.49
N TYR A 26 14.79 1.07 -6.42
CA TYR A 26 14.80 1.95 -5.25
C TYR A 26 14.43 1.19 -3.96
N ILE A 27 14.81 1.73 -2.82
CA ILE A 27 14.39 1.26 -1.49
C ILE A 27 13.07 1.94 -1.13
N SER A 28 12.03 1.13 -0.96
CA SER A 28 10.70 1.64 -0.62
C SER A 28 10.53 1.87 0.87
N MET A 29 9.96 3.02 1.23
CA MET A 29 9.59 3.38 2.61
C MET A 29 8.64 2.38 3.27
N SER A 30 7.87 1.59 2.51
CA SER A 30 7.06 0.51 3.08
C SER A 30 7.89 -0.58 3.76
N HIS A 31 9.18 -0.68 3.43
CA HIS A 31 10.10 -1.69 3.93
C HIS A 31 11.14 -1.16 4.91
N ILE A 32 11.14 0.14 5.24
CA ILE A 32 12.21 0.77 6.06
C ILE A 32 12.35 0.18 7.48
N HIS A 33 11.33 -0.55 7.94
CA HIS A 33 11.35 -1.27 9.20
C HIS A 33 12.19 -2.56 9.18
N LEU A 34 12.62 -3.03 8.00
CA LEU A 34 13.41 -4.24 7.83
C LEU A 34 14.89 -4.01 8.15
N PRO A 35 15.63 -5.07 8.53
CA PRO A 35 17.10 -5.01 8.62
C PRO A 35 17.74 -4.57 7.30
N VAL A 36 18.92 -3.95 7.39
CA VAL A 36 19.65 -3.42 6.22
C VAL A 36 19.94 -4.51 5.19
N ASP A 37 20.33 -5.71 5.63
CA ASP A 37 20.62 -6.83 4.73
C ASP A 37 19.38 -7.21 3.90
N ASN A 38 18.19 -7.22 4.51
CA ASN A 38 16.93 -7.48 3.81
C ASN A 38 16.62 -6.37 2.79
N LEU A 39 16.90 -5.11 3.12
CA LEU A 39 16.71 -4.00 2.18
C LEU A 39 17.64 -4.13 0.96
N ILE A 40 18.89 -4.50 1.19
CA ILE A 40 19.88 -4.75 0.12
C ILE A 40 19.44 -5.93 -0.75
N ASP A 41 18.96 -7.02 -0.12
CA ASP A 41 18.49 -8.19 -0.84
C ASP A 41 17.26 -7.87 -1.70
N ILE A 42 16.27 -7.17 -1.15
CA ILE A 42 15.10 -6.71 -1.91
C ILE A 42 15.52 -5.83 -3.09
N TYR A 43 16.46 -4.90 -2.87
CA TYR A 43 16.95 -4.02 -3.93
C TYR A 43 17.64 -4.79 -5.06
N LYS A 44 18.46 -5.79 -4.72
CA LYS A 44 19.24 -6.56 -5.71
C LYS A 44 18.44 -7.65 -6.41
N LYS A 45 17.59 -8.36 -5.66
CA LYS A 45 16.92 -9.59 -6.11
C LYS A 45 15.45 -9.36 -6.45
N GLY A 46 14.84 -8.30 -5.93
CA GLY A 46 13.41 -8.05 -6.05
C GLY A 46 12.59 -8.75 -4.97
N PHE A 47 11.32 -8.99 -5.25
CA PHE A 47 10.39 -9.65 -4.34
C PHE A 47 10.03 -11.04 -4.81
N GLU A 48 9.91 -11.97 -3.85
CA GLU A 48 9.32 -13.28 -4.11
C GLU A 48 7.84 -13.12 -4.48
N THR A 49 7.40 -13.90 -5.47
CA THR A 49 6.03 -13.87 -5.98
C THR A 49 5.41 -15.27 -5.94
N SER A 50 4.18 -15.34 -5.46
CA SER A 50 3.33 -16.52 -5.56
C SER A 50 1.89 -16.09 -5.93
N PRO A 51 1.04 -16.99 -6.45
CA PRO A 51 -0.38 -16.68 -6.67
C PRO A 51 -1.08 -16.15 -5.42
N GLU A 52 -0.78 -16.71 -4.25
CA GLU A 52 -1.36 -16.30 -2.96
C GLU A 52 -0.94 -14.88 -2.58
N ILE A 53 0.34 -14.53 -2.78
CA ILE A 53 0.86 -13.17 -2.56
C ILE A 53 0.14 -12.18 -3.49
N LYS A 54 0.03 -12.52 -4.78
CA LYS A 54 -0.66 -11.67 -5.78
C LYS A 54 -2.13 -11.45 -5.44
N LEU A 55 -2.84 -12.49 -5.01
CA LEU A 55 -4.23 -12.37 -4.57
C LEU A 55 -4.38 -11.49 -3.34
N LYS A 56 -3.47 -11.62 -2.37
CA LYS A 56 -3.46 -10.77 -1.17
C LYS A 56 -3.20 -9.30 -1.53
N CYS A 57 -2.25 -9.03 -2.42
CA CYS A 57 -1.97 -7.69 -2.94
C CYS A 57 -3.19 -7.10 -3.63
N TYR A 58 -3.85 -7.86 -4.52
CA TYR A 58 -5.04 -7.41 -5.22
C TYR A 58 -6.18 -7.03 -4.26
N LYS A 59 -6.39 -7.80 -3.19
CA LYS A 59 -7.40 -7.47 -2.18
C LYS A 59 -7.10 -6.17 -1.44
N GLY A 60 -5.83 -5.91 -1.13
CA GLY A 60 -5.40 -4.61 -0.58
C GLY A 60 -5.70 -3.47 -1.55
N TYR A 61 -5.31 -3.65 -2.81
CA TYR A 61 -5.53 -2.66 -3.88
C TYR A 61 -7.02 -2.39 -4.14
N GLN A 62 -7.87 -3.41 -4.10
CA GLN A 62 -9.31 -3.27 -4.26
C GLN A 62 -9.91 -2.35 -3.18
N MET A 63 -9.49 -2.55 -1.92
CA MET A 63 -9.91 -1.74 -0.77
C MET A 63 -9.39 -0.31 -0.91
N GLU A 64 -8.10 -0.14 -1.16
CA GLU A 64 -7.46 1.18 -1.31
C GLU A 64 -8.17 2.01 -2.38
N ARG A 65 -8.44 1.41 -3.54
CA ARG A 65 -9.16 2.07 -4.64
C ARG A 65 -10.55 2.54 -4.22
N ASP A 66 -11.28 1.74 -3.42
CA ASP A 66 -12.61 2.13 -2.94
C ASP A 66 -12.52 3.33 -1.96
N ILE A 67 -11.59 3.30 -1.00
CA ILE A 67 -11.34 4.43 -0.08
C ILE A 67 -10.97 5.69 -0.87
N LEU A 68 -10.06 5.59 -1.84
CA LEU A 68 -9.64 6.74 -2.65
C LEU A 68 -10.79 7.32 -3.47
N ILE A 69 -11.69 6.48 -4.01
CA ILE A 69 -12.91 6.96 -4.69
C ILE A 69 -13.81 7.74 -3.72
N ARG A 70 -14.02 7.23 -2.50
CA ARG A 70 -14.83 7.90 -1.47
C ARG A 70 -14.20 9.23 -1.06
N LEU A 71 -12.90 9.25 -0.78
CA LEU A 71 -12.17 10.48 -0.43
C LEU A 71 -12.23 11.51 -1.56
N LYS A 72 -12.07 11.10 -2.82
CA LYS A 72 -12.18 12.01 -3.97
C LYS A 72 -13.56 12.63 -4.12
N LYS A 73 -14.63 11.90 -3.81
CA LYS A 73 -15.99 12.46 -3.78
C LYS A 73 -16.18 13.50 -2.66
N ILE A 74 -15.52 13.32 -1.51
CA ILE A 74 -15.63 14.21 -0.35
C ILE A 74 -14.78 15.46 -0.52
N TYR A 75 -13.51 15.29 -0.91
CA TYR A 75 -12.50 16.34 -0.91
C TYR A 75 -12.29 16.99 -2.28
N GLY A 76 -12.81 16.39 -3.36
CA GLY A 76 -12.70 16.91 -4.73
C GLY A 76 -11.23 17.13 -5.11
N ASP A 77 -10.90 18.35 -5.53
CA ASP A 77 -9.55 18.72 -5.97
C ASP A 77 -8.54 18.86 -4.81
N LYS A 78 -8.98 18.80 -3.55
CA LYS A 78 -8.09 18.89 -2.39
C LYS A 78 -7.32 17.61 -2.12
N ILE A 79 -7.72 16.48 -2.70
CA ILE A 79 -7.00 15.21 -2.62
C ILE A 79 -6.15 15.00 -3.87
N LYS A 80 -4.90 14.60 -3.68
CA LYS A 80 -3.99 14.11 -4.71
C LYS A 80 -3.74 12.62 -4.51
N THR A 81 -3.48 11.90 -5.60
CA THR A 81 -3.04 10.50 -5.65
C THR A 81 -1.78 10.40 -6.50
N ASP A 82 -1.19 9.21 -6.62
CA ASP A 82 0.03 8.98 -7.42
C ASP A 82 1.21 9.86 -6.99
N ILE A 83 1.33 10.08 -5.68
CA ILE A 83 2.35 10.94 -5.09
C ILE A 83 3.62 10.13 -4.86
N GLU A 84 4.77 10.77 -5.10
CA GLU A 84 6.08 10.22 -4.80
C GLU A 84 6.88 11.23 -3.98
N TYR A 85 7.49 10.77 -2.89
CA TYR A 85 8.55 11.49 -2.19
C TYR A 85 9.84 10.71 -2.34
N HIS A 86 10.96 11.39 -2.61
CA HIS A 86 12.23 10.72 -2.85
C HIS A 86 13.43 11.44 -2.28
N SER A 87 14.46 10.67 -1.94
CA SER A 87 15.79 11.15 -1.58
C SER A 87 16.83 10.12 -2.04
N GLY A 88 17.58 10.45 -3.10
CA GLY A 88 18.49 9.50 -3.74
C GLY A 88 17.76 8.24 -4.24
N PHE A 89 18.21 7.07 -3.81
CA PHE A 89 17.64 5.77 -4.15
C PHE A 89 16.48 5.35 -3.24
N VAL A 90 15.99 6.23 -2.38
CA VAL A 90 14.92 5.93 -1.42
C VAL A 90 13.65 6.66 -1.83
N LYS A 91 12.52 5.94 -1.88
CA LYS A 91 11.22 6.49 -2.28
C LYS A 91 10.08 6.09 -1.35
N GLY A 92 9.12 6.99 -1.17
CA GLY A 92 7.84 6.74 -0.55
C GLY A 92 6.69 7.05 -1.50
N HIS A 93 5.66 6.21 -1.47
CA HIS A 93 4.45 6.34 -2.26
C HIS A 93 3.26 6.33 -1.29
N PRO A 94 2.91 7.48 -0.69
CA PRO A 94 1.64 7.59 0.02
C PRO A 94 0.49 7.36 -0.96
N ASP A 95 -0.60 6.76 -0.47
CA ASP A 95 -1.76 6.46 -1.30
C ASP A 95 -2.49 7.76 -1.69
N PHE A 96 -2.44 8.77 -0.82
CA PHE A 96 -3.03 10.07 -1.07
C PHE A 96 -2.34 11.21 -0.30
N GLU A 97 -2.69 12.44 -0.67
CA GLU A 97 -2.37 13.67 0.06
C GLU A 97 -3.59 14.57 0.08
N ILE A 98 -4.05 14.99 1.27
CA ILE A 98 -5.16 15.94 1.45
C ILE A 98 -4.60 17.22 2.06
N GLU A 99 -4.79 18.37 1.41
CA GLU A 99 -4.30 19.67 1.91
C GLU A 99 -2.81 19.65 2.31
N ASN A 100 -1.98 18.98 1.51
CA ASN A 100 -0.54 18.76 1.74
C ASN A 100 -0.17 17.87 2.95
N ILE A 101 -1.11 17.04 3.43
CA ILE A 101 -0.91 16.05 4.48
C ILE A 101 -0.94 14.65 3.84
N PRO A 102 0.17 13.88 3.86
CA PRO A 102 0.20 12.55 3.27
C PRO A 102 -0.65 11.56 4.05
N GLY A 103 -1.21 10.59 3.34
CA GLY A 103 -2.04 9.54 3.89
C GLY A 103 -1.73 8.16 3.29
N ASP A 104 -2.03 7.13 4.07
CA ASP A 104 -1.87 5.73 3.69
C ASP A 104 -3.08 4.92 4.20
N CYS A 105 -3.53 3.96 3.41
CA CYS A 105 -4.65 3.07 3.65
C CYS A 105 -4.13 1.66 3.95
N LYS A 106 -4.55 1.08 5.08
CA LYS A 106 -4.18 -0.28 5.49
C LYS A 106 -5.43 -1.12 5.68
N SER A 107 -5.35 -2.40 5.29
CA SER A 107 -6.41 -3.36 5.61
C SER A 107 -5.97 -4.38 6.63
N VAL A 108 -6.93 -4.76 7.48
CA VAL A 108 -6.86 -5.95 8.33
C VAL A 108 -7.92 -6.94 7.89
N LEU A 109 -7.89 -8.16 8.42
CA LEU A 109 -8.96 -9.12 8.11
C LEU A 109 -10.19 -8.80 8.96
N MET A 110 -10.02 -8.85 10.28
CA MET A 110 -11.09 -8.77 11.27
C MET A 110 -11.18 -7.37 11.90
N ASP A 111 -12.36 -6.98 12.35
CA ASP A 111 -12.60 -5.72 13.07
C ASP A 111 -11.76 -5.61 14.34
N GLU A 112 -11.59 -6.72 15.07
CA GLU A 112 -10.82 -6.79 16.31
C GLU A 112 -9.32 -6.52 16.09
N TRP A 113 -8.86 -6.54 14.84
CA TRP A 113 -7.46 -6.26 14.48
C TRP A 113 -7.24 -4.79 14.11
N LEU A 114 -8.29 -3.96 14.12
CA LEU A 114 -8.16 -2.53 13.94
C LEU A 114 -7.33 -1.93 15.09
N PRO A 115 -6.34 -1.07 14.80
CA PRO A 115 -5.50 -0.49 15.84
C PRO A 115 -6.32 0.50 16.68
N THR A 116 -6.41 0.26 17.99
CA THR A 116 -7.14 1.13 18.93
C THR A 116 -6.22 2.15 19.62
N ASN A 117 -5.07 1.71 20.12
CA ASN A 117 -4.15 2.55 20.89
C ASN A 117 -2.80 2.78 20.18
N HIS A 118 -2.30 1.76 19.49
CA HIS A 118 -1.01 1.80 18.81
C HIS A 118 -1.12 1.15 17.44
N ILE A 119 -0.42 1.74 16.48
CA ILE A 119 -0.31 1.19 15.14
C ILE A 119 0.86 0.20 15.08
N PRO A 120 0.81 -0.83 14.21
CA PRO A 120 1.91 -1.75 14.02
C PRO A 120 3.22 -1.02 13.72
N LYS A 121 4.32 -1.41 14.37
CA LYS A 121 5.64 -0.76 14.25
C LYS A 121 6.10 -0.57 12.80
N LYS A 122 5.81 -1.53 11.92
CA LYS A 122 6.11 -1.43 10.49
C LYS A 122 5.41 -0.25 9.80
N VAL A 123 4.14 0.00 10.15
CA VAL A 123 3.33 1.07 9.59
C VAL A 123 3.73 2.40 10.22
N TYR A 124 4.03 2.41 11.52
CA TYR A 124 4.61 3.58 12.18
C TYR A 124 5.88 4.06 11.44
N TRP A 125 6.84 3.18 11.21
CA TRP A 125 8.09 3.55 10.52
C TRP A 125 7.87 3.99 9.08
N GLN A 126 6.96 3.34 8.35
CA GLN A 126 6.57 3.77 7.01
C GLN A 126 6.04 5.22 7.03
N MET A 127 5.11 5.54 7.93
CA MET A 127 4.56 6.88 8.06
C MET A 127 5.62 7.90 8.48
N GLN A 128 6.48 7.58 9.45
CA GLN A 128 7.60 8.47 9.81
C GLN A 128 8.54 8.73 8.62
N GLY A 129 8.78 7.71 7.80
CA GLY A 129 9.52 7.83 6.55
C GLY A 129 8.89 8.81 5.57
N TYR A 130 7.57 8.73 5.37
CA TYR A 130 6.83 9.69 4.54
C TYR A 130 6.95 11.13 5.07
N LEU A 131 6.77 11.33 6.38
CA LEU A 131 6.90 12.66 7.00
C LEU A 131 8.31 13.22 6.85
N TYR A 132 9.33 12.38 7.04
CA TYR A 132 10.73 12.76 6.89
C TYR A 132 11.07 13.19 5.46
N LEU A 133 10.63 12.43 4.45
CA LEU A 133 10.88 12.73 3.04
C LEU A 133 10.10 13.97 2.57
N SER A 134 8.84 14.08 2.95
CA SER A 134 7.95 15.18 2.54
C SER A 134 8.12 16.47 3.34
N LYS A 135 8.91 16.43 4.42
CA LYS A 135 9.10 17.54 5.39
C LYS A 135 7.77 17.99 6.01
N LYS A 136 6.85 17.06 6.22
CA LYS A 136 5.55 17.30 6.85
C LYS A 136 5.57 16.88 8.32
N LEU A 137 4.66 17.46 9.10
CA LEU A 137 4.57 17.21 10.55
C LEU A 137 3.45 16.24 10.94
N LYS A 138 2.51 16.00 10.04
CA LYS A 138 1.31 15.18 10.28
C LYS A 138 1.05 14.30 9.06
N GLY A 139 0.43 13.16 9.31
CA GLY A 139 -0.04 12.25 8.27
C GLY A 139 -1.33 11.58 8.69
N PHE A 140 -2.11 11.13 7.71
CA PHE A 140 -3.30 10.33 7.92
C PHE A 140 -2.99 8.86 7.77
N LEU A 141 -3.69 8.03 8.54
CA LEU A 141 -3.61 6.59 8.41
C LEU A 141 -5.02 6.05 8.56
N ILE A 142 -5.55 5.45 7.49
CA ILE A 142 -6.89 4.91 7.46
C ILE A 142 -6.79 3.40 7.52
N TYR A 143 -7.49 2.78 8.47
CA TYR A 143 -7.61 1.33 8.55
C TYR A 143 -9.02 0.89 8.20
N GLU A 144 -9.12 -0.14 7.37
CA GLU A 144 -10.39 -0.80 7.03
C GLU A 144 -10.25 -2.31 7.24
N SER A 145 -11.19 -2.90 7.96
CA SER A 145 -11.34 -4.36 8.06
C SER A 145 -12.01 -4.89 6.79
N ARG A 146 -11.83 -6.18 6.53
CA ARG A 146 -12.40 -6.84 5.33
C ARG A 146 -13.51 -7.83 5.67
N GLU A 147 -13.81 -7.98 6.94
CA GLU A 147 -15.01 -8.67 7.40
C GLU A 147 -16.21 -7.74 7.30
N THR A 148 -17.22 -8.22 6.59
CA THR A 148 -18.59 -7.70 6.54
C THR A 148 -19.51 -8.90 6.43
#